data_AF-A0AA44VV04-F1
#
_entry.id   AF-A0AA44VV04-F1
#
_cell.length_a   1.000
_cell.length_b   1.000
_cell.length_c   1.000
_cell.angle_alpha   90.00
_cell.angle_beta   90.00
_cell.angle_gamma   90.00
#
_symmetry.space_group_name_H-M   'P 1'
#
loop_
_entity.id
_entity.type
_entity.pdbx_description
1 polymer ?
#
loop_
_entity_poly.entity_id
_entity_poly.type
_entity_poly.pdbx_seq_one_letter_code
_entity_poly.pdbx_strand_id
1 'polypeptide(L)'
;MSLKDINHPILYSAMTTLAFNINKQYYGDEHYMWCTPYFGSDFDSPHFTVPPSSSPLEIYGLLKKEVDGADLHNTKIDYNRRGIRKGASVMLKLGKITQEAHDEIITITKIAKDQQFKPLLCVISRLEAVPFYQKVNVKDKANPLSHEYILSGLPQSAFDIIRIG
;
A
#
# COMPACT_ATOMS: atom_id res chain seq x y z
N MET A 1 6.09 -8.26 18.64
CA MET A 1 5.14 -7.14 18.70
C MET A 1 3.78 -7.65 18.27
N SER A 2 2.79 -7.47 19.13
CA SER A 2 1.38 -7.60 18.83
C SER A 2 0.79 -6.21 18.57
N LEU A 3 -0.38 -6.11 17.96
CA LEU A 3 -1.11 -4.83 17.79
C LEU A 3 -1.42 -4.11 19.12
N LYS A 4 -1.40 -4.84 20.26
CA LYS A 4 -1.59 -4.26 21.59
C LYS A 4 -0.41 -3.39 22.03
N ASP A 5 0.74 -3.54 21.36
CA ASP A 5 1.95 -2.77 21.63
C ASP A 5 1.99 -1.46 20.81
N ILE A 6 1.02 -1.25 19.90
CA ILE A 6 0.87 -0.02 19.13
C ILE A 6 0.06 0.98 19.96
N ASN A 7 0.74 1.96 20.56
CA ASN A 7 0.10 3.05 21.30
C ASN A 7 -0.46 4.15 20.38
N HIS A 8 -0.09 4.15 19.09
CA HIS A 8 -0.56 5.14 18.14
C HIS A 8 -2.00 4.81 17.68
N PRO A 9 -2.94 5.77 17.75
CA PRO A 9 -4.34 5.51 17.42
C PRO A 9 -4.58 5.32 15.91
N ILE A 10 -3.65 5.78 15.06
CA ILE A 10 -3.79 5.82 13.61
C ILE A 10 -2.61 5.11 12.94
N LEU A 11 -2.89 4.41 11.84
CA LEU A 11 -1.93 3.85 10.91
C LEU A 11 -2.05 4.56 9.56
N TYR A 12 -0.92 4.71 8.89
CA TYR A 12 -0.81 5.36 7.59
C TYR A 12 -0.28 4.37 6.56
N SER A 13 -0.81 4.45 5.35
CA SER A 13 -0.32 3.73 4.17
C SER A 13 -0.42 4.62 2.94
N ALA A 14 0.25 4.23 1.86
CA ALA A 14 0.14 4.88 0.57
C ALA A 14 -0.14 3.83 -0.51
N MET A 15 -1.12 4.09 -1.36
CA MET A 15 -1.44 3.25 -2.52
C MET A 15 -1.69 4.10 -3.76
N THR A 16 -1.88 3.48 -4.91
CA THR A 16 -2.24 4.18 -6.15
C THR A 16 -3.73 4.09 -6.42
N THR A 17 -4.28 5.07 -7.12
CA THR A 17 -5.67 5.06 -7.59
C THR A 17 -5.99 3.79 -8.39
N LEU A 18 -5.05 3.32 -9.21
CA LEU A 18 -5.21 2.07 -9.95
C LEU A 18 -5.34 0.85 -9.02
N ALA A 19 -4.46 0.72 -8.03
CA ALA A 19 -4.52 -0.38 -7.07
C ALA A 19 -5.83 -0.37 -6.29
N PHE A 20 -6.28 0.81 -5.84
CA PHE A 20 -7.56 0.98 -5.16
C PHE A 20 -8.73 0.49 -6.02
N ASN A 21 -8.80 0.91 -7.29
CA ASN A 21 -9.88 0.52 -8.19
C ASN A 21 -9.85 -0.98 -8.50
N ILE A 22 -8.67 -1.59 -8.64
CA ILE A 22 -8.54 -3.03 -8.84
C ILE A 22 -9.07 -3.79 -7.63
N ASN A 23 -8.72 -3.37 -6.42
CA ASN A 23 -9.22 -4.01 -5.20
C ASN A 23 -10.75 -3.92 -5.11
N LYS A 24 -11.30 -2.74 -5.41
CA LYS A 24 -12.76 -2.52 -5.41
C LYS A 24 -13.49 -3.39 -6.43
N GLN A 25 -12.94 -3.52 -7.64
CA GLN A 25 -13.61 -4.22 -8.73
C GLN A 25 -13.42 -5.74 -8.67
N TYR A 26 -12.23 -6.22 -8.31
CA TYR A 26 -11.84 -7.63 -8.46
C TYR A 26 -11.66 -8.39 -7.15
N TYR A 27 -11.46 -7.68 -6.03
CA TYR A 27 -11.18 -8.31 -4.73
C TYR A 27 -12.25 -8.00 -3.67
N GLY A 28 -13.49 -7.71 -4.10
CA GLY A 28 -14.60 -7.49 -3.17
C GLY A 28 -14.42 -6.27 -2.27
N ASP A 29 -13.66 -5.26 -2.72
CA ASP A 29 -13.31 -4.06 -1.94
C ASP A 29 -12.48 -4.34 -0.68
N GLU A 30 -11.76 -5.47 -0.68
CA GLU A 30 -10.75 -5.81 0.30
C GLU A 30 -9.35 -5.35 -0.15
N HIS A 31 -8.60 -4.76 0.78
CA HIS A 31 -7.31 -4.14 0.52
C HIS A 31 -6.21 -4.85 1.29
N TYR A 32 -5.06 -5.04 0.62
CA TYR A 32 -3.80 -5.43 1.25
C TYR A 32 -2.94 -4.19 1.42
N MET A 33 -2.59 -3.84 2.66
CA MET A 33 -1.86 -2.62 2.97
C MET A 33 -0.62 -2.89 3.81
N TRP A 34 0.49 -2.30 3.38
CA TRP A 34 1.64 -2.09 4.23
C TRP A 34 1.48 -0.76 4.95
N CYS A 35 1.50 -0.74 6.27
CA CYS A 35 1.22 0.46 7.04
C CYS A 35 2.19 0.65 8.21
N THR A 36 2.25 1.87 8.70
CA THR A 36 3.12 2.32 9.80
C THR A 36 2.35 3.34 10.64
N PRO A 37 2.61 3.45 11.96
CA PRO A 37 1.99 4.48 12.79
C PRO A 37 2.62 5.86 12.60
N TYR A 38 3.67 5.95 11.77
CA TYR A 38 4.42 7.17 11.52
C TYR A 38 4.10 7.71 10.13
N PHE A 39 3.75 8.99 10.07
CA PHE A 39 3.28 9.64 8.85
C PHE A 39 4.40 9.91 7.84
N GLY A 40 5.54 10.44 8.31
CA GLY A 40 6.71 10.79 7.52
C GLY A 40 7.99 10.15 8.07
N SER A 41 9.09 10.28 7.31
CA SER A 41 10.42 9.82 7.72
C SER A 41 11.16 10.81 8.63
N ASP A 42 10.55 11.96 8.90
CA ASP A 42 11.00 12.98 9.84
C ASP A 42 10.90 12.55 11.32
N PHE A 43 10.29 11.40 11.58
CA PHE A 43 10.30 10.79 12.91
C PHE A 43 11.68 10.20 13.24
N ASP A 44 12.44 10.93 14.04
CA ASP A 44 13.73 10.49 14.57
C ASP A 44 13.59 9.96 16.00
N SER A 45 13.90 8.69 16.20
CA SER A 45 13.97 8.04 17.52
C SER A 45 15.31 7.34 17.66
N PRO A 46 15.97 7.44 18.84
CA PRO A 46 17.21 6.71 19.09
C PRO A 46 17.03 5.18 19.02
N HIS A 47 15.79 4.68 18.99
CA HIS A 47 15.47 3.25 18.98
C HIS A 47 15.07 2.70 17.60
N PHE A 48 14.65 3.54 16.66
CA PHE A 48 14.38 3.15 15.27
C PHE A 48 14.20 4.38 14.36
N THR A 49 14.45 4.19 13.07
CA THR A 49 14.15 5.16 12.00
C THR A 49 13.15 4.58 11.03
N VAL A 50 12.24 5.41 10.50
CA VAL A 50 11.34 5.03 9.41
C VAL A 50 12.06 5.32 8.10
N PRO A 51 12.52 4.30 7.35
CA PRO A 51 13.23 4.57 6.11
C PRO A 51 12.29 5.24 5.09
N PRO A 52 12.76 6.24 4.32
CA PRO A 52 11.94 6.93 3.32
C PRO A 52 11.24 6.00 2.31
N SER A 53 11.84 4.84 2.03
CA SER A 53 11.28 3.82 1.13
C SER A 53 9.99 3.15 1.65
N SER A 54 9.74 3.22 2.96
CA SER A 54 8.59 2.66 3.67
C SER A 54 7.61 3.70 4.20
N SER A 55 8.00 4.98 4.13
CA SER A 55 7.23 6.06 4.72
C SER A 55 6.09 6.49 3.79
N PRO A 56 4.83 6.52 4.26
CA PRO A 56 3.68 6.86 3.44
C PRO A 56 3.78 8.22 2.76
N LEU A 57 4.26 9.25 3.47
CA LEU A 57 4.41 10.60 2.92
C LEU A 57 5.42 10.65 1.75
N GLU A 58 6.58 10.01 1.90
CA GLU A 58 7.64 9.98 0.90
C GLU A 58 7.24 9.10 -0.29
N ILE A 59 6.57 7.97 -0.05
CA ILE A 59 5.99 7.15 -1.12
C ILE A 59 4.96 7.96 -1.90
N TYR A 60 4.08 8.69 -1.22
CA TYR A 60 3.09 9.56 -1.84
C TYR A 60 3.78 10.64 -2.68
N GLY A 61 4.74 11.37 -2.10
CA GLY A 61 5.45 12.45 -2.78
C GLY A 61 6.22 11.99 -4.03
N LEU A 62 6.89 10.84 -3.95
CA LEU A 62 7.61 10.27 -5.08
C LEU A 62 6.65 9.88 -6.22
N LEU A 63 5.56 9.17 -5.90
CA LEU A 63 4.54 8.81 -6.89
C LEU A 63 3.91 10.06 -7.51
N LYS A 64 3.59 11.08 -6.71
CA LYS A 64 3.04 12.34 -7.22
C LYS A 64 4.02 13.01 -8.18
N LYS A 65 5.31 13.07 -7.83
CA LYS A 65 6.35 13.64 -8.70
C LYS A 65 6.49 12.87 -10.02
N GLU A 66 6.49 11.54 -9.99
CA GLU A 66 6.57 10.72 -11.21
C GLU A 66 5.33 10.92 -12.11
N VAL A 67 4.14 10.99 -11.51
CA VAL A 67 2.88 11.21 -12.23
C VAL A 67 2.78 12.62 -12.82
N ASP A 68 3.19 13.65 -12.07
CA ASP A 68 3.10 15.05 -12.48
C ASP A 68 4.25 15.46 -13.41
N GLY A 69 5.45 14.91 -13.20
CA GLY A 69 6.70 15.33 -13.83
C GLY A 69 6.95 14.77 -15.23
N ALA A 70 6.18 13.77 -15.70
CA ALA A 70 6.43 13.07 -16.96
C ALA A 70 7.90 12.64 -17.16
N ASP A 71 8.60 12.37 -16.06
CA ASP A 71 10.02 12.02 -16.08
C ASP A 71 10.20 10.63 -16.71
N LEU A 72 11.23 10.45 -17.53
CA LEU A 72 11.40 9.25 -18.36
C LEU A 72 11.73 7.98 -17.54
N HIS A 73 12.01 8.13 -16.24
CA HIS A 73 12.38 7.05 -15.33
C HIS A 73 11.35 6.87 -14.20
N ASN A 74 10.13 6.48 -14.57
CA ASN A 74 8.98 6.17 -13.69
C ASN A 74 9.16 4.89 -12.87
N THR A 75 10.20 4.88 -12.05
CA THR A 75 10.68 3.67 -11.37
C THR A 75 9.66 3.18 -10.34
N LYS A 76 9.00 4.08 -9.59
CA LYS A 76 8.01 3.72 -8.57
C LYS A 76 6.69 3.27 -9.19
N ILE A 77 6.24 3.91 -10.28
CA ILE A 77 5.07 3.45 -11.05
C ILE A 77 5.33 2.04 -11.59
N ASP A 78 6.52 1.76 -12.13
CA ASP A 78 6.89 0.43 -12.62
C ASP A 78 6.91 -0.62 -11.50
N TYR A 79 7.43 -0.27 -10.32
CA TYR A 79 7.32 -1.12 -9.14
C TYR A 79 5.86 -1.36 -8.76
N ASN A 80 5.00 -0.35 -8.82
CA ASN A 80 3.59 -0.49 -8.52
C ASN A 80 2.88 -1.42 -9.51
N ARG A 81 3.15 -1.29 -10.82
CA ARG A 81 2.65 -2.22 -11.86
C ARG A 81 3.07 -3.65 -11.56
N ARG A 82 4.35 -3.89 -11.27
CA ARG A 82 4.86 -5.22 -10.90
C ARG A 82 4.18 -5.75 -9.64
N GLY A 83 3.98 -4.89 -8.64
CA GLY A 83 3.29 -5.21 -7.39
C GLY A 83 1.86 -5.69 -7.62
N ILE A 84 1.08 -4.95 -8.42
CA ILE A 84 -0.30 -5.31 -8.76
C ILE A 84 -0.35 -6.66 -9.49
N ARG A 85 0.51 -6.86 -10.51
CA ARG A 85 0.57 -8.12 -11.27
C ARG A 85 0.92 -9.31 -10.37
N LYS A 86 1.93 -9.14 -9.50
CA LYS A 86 2.30 -10.16 -8.51
C LYS A 86 1.13 -10.46 -7.56
N GLY A 87 0.43 -9.43 -7.09
CA GLY A 87 -0.76 -9.57 -6.25
C GLY A 87 -1.86 -10.38 -6.93
N ALA A 88 -2.19 -10.06 -8.19
CA ALA A 88 -3.15 -10.80 -8.99
C ALA A 88 -2.77 -12.28 -9.13
N SER A 89 -1.50 -12.58 -9.45
CA SER A 89 -1.03 -13.97 -9.55
C SER A 89 -1.12 -14.73 -8.22
N VAL A 90 -0.94 -14.05 -7.08
CA VAL A 90 -1.14 -14.65 -5.75
C VAL A 90 -2.63 -14.92 -5.51
N MET A 91 -3.50 -13.95 -5.78
CA MET A 91 -4.95 -14.09 -5.58
C MET A 91 -5.56 -15.20 -6.44
N LEU A 92 -5.09 -15.36 -7.68
CA LEU A 92 -5.47 -16.46 -8.55
C LEU A 92 -5.07 -17.82 -7.95
N LYS A 93 -3.83 -17.96 -7.49
CA LYS A 93 -3.35 -19.20 -6.84
C LYS A 93 -4.12 -19.56 -5.58
N LEU A 94 -4.60 -18.55 -4.85
CA LEU A 94 -5.44 -18.71 -3.67
C LEU A 94 -6.92 -18.97 -4.00
N GLY A 95 -7.30 -18.99 -5.28
CA GLY A 95 -8.69 -19.17 -5.72
C GLY A 95 -9.60 -17.98 -5.37
N LYS A 96 -9.02 -16.80 -5.11
CA LYS A 96 -9.76 -15.58 -4.75
C LYS A 96 -10.28 -14.80 -5.96
N ILE A 97 -9.69 -15.04 -7.13
CA ILE A 97 -10.16 -14.52 -8.43
C ILE A 97 -10.12 -15.62 -9.48
N THR A 98 -10.88 -15.45 -10.55
CA THR A 98 -10.84 -16.35 -11.71
C THR A 98 -9.65 -16.04 -12.62
N GLN A 99 -9.38 -16.94 -13.57
CA GLN A 99 -8.37 -16.70 -14.61
C GLN A 99 -8.74 -15.50 -15.47
N GLU A 100 -10.02 -15.28 -15.81
CA GLU A 100 -10.45 -14.11 -16.58
C GLU A 100 -10.14 -12.81 -15.83
N ALA A 101 -10.51 -12.74 -14.54
CA ALA A 101 -10.23 -11.57 -13.70
C ALA A 101 -8.72 -11.30 -13.58
N HIS A 102 -7.91 -12.35 -13.44
CA HIS A 102 -6.46 -12.22 -13.47
C HIS A 102 -5.97 -11.56 -14.77
N ASP A 103 -6.39 -12.09 -15.92
CA ASP A 103 -5.90 -11.63 -17.22
C ASP A 103 -6.38 -10.21 -17.56
N GLU A 104 -7.56 -9.82 -17.10
CA GLU A 104 -8.03 -8.44 -17.12
C GLU A 104 -7.12 -7.52 -16.31
N ILE A 105 -6.77 -7.88 -15.06
CA ILE A 105 -5.86 -7.10 -14.22
C ILE A 105 -4.48 -6.95 -14.89
N ILE A 106 -3.95 -8.03 -15.45
CA ILE A 106 -2.68 -7.97 -16.21
C ILE A 106 -2.80 -7.00 -17.39
N THR A 107 -3.90 -7.03 -18.13
CA THR A 107 -4.13 -6.15 -19.28
C THR A 107 -4.27 -4.70 -18.84
N ILE A 108 -5.09 -4.42 -17.83
CA ILE A 108 -5.27 -3.10 -17.23
C ILE A 108 -3.90 -2.51 -16.83
N THR A 109 -3.08 -3.27 -16.10
CA THR A 109 -1.75 -2.78 -15.67
C THR A 109 -0.75 -2.59 -16.80
N LYS A 110 -0.99 -3.12 -18.01
CA LYS A 110 -0.15 -2.88 -19.19
C LYS A 110 -0.55 -1.58 -19.91
N ILE A 111 -1.85 -1.33 -20.04
CA ILE A 111 -2.37 -0.19 -20.82
C ILE A 111 -2.65 1.06 -19.98
N ALA A 112 -2.73 0.93 -18.65
CA ALA A 112 -3.03 2.05 -17.77
C ALA A 112 -2.00 3.17 -17.95
N LYS A 113 -2.46 4.41 -18.04
CA LYS A 113 -1.60 5.61 -18.12
C LYS A 113 -1.05 5.96 -16.75
N ASP A 114 0.08 6.64 -16.70
CA ASP A 114 0.73 7.04 -15.43
C ASP A 114 -0.18 7.88 -14.55
N GLN A 115 -1.09 8.67 -15.14
CA GLN A 115 -2.12 9.42 -14.41
C GLN A 115 -3.09 8.56 -13.58
N GLN A 116 -3.22 7.26 -13.87
CA GLN A 116 -3.99 6.32 -13.04
C GLN A 116 -3.22 5.85 -11.80
N PHE A 117 -1.92 6.14 -11.73
CA PHE A 117 -1.06 5.83 -10.59
C PHE A 117 -0.96 6.99 -9.59
N LYS A 118 -1.84 8.01 -9.70
CA LYS A 118 -1.94 9.08 -8.70
C LYS A 118 -2.03 8.47 -7.30
N PRO A 119 -1.15 8.91 -6.38
CA PRO A 119 -1.10 8.34 -5.05
C PRO A 119 -2.32 8.75 -4.23
N LEU A 120 -2.67 7.87 -3.31
CA LEU A 120 -3.72 8.02 -2.31
C LEU A 120 -3.08 7.74 -0.96
N LEU A 121 -3.25 8.66 -0.02
CA LEU A 121 -2.86 8.43 1.37
C LEU A 121 -4.03 7.74 2.08
N CYS A 122 -3.76 6.61 2.72
CA CYS A 122 -4.75 5.87 3.50
C CYS A 122 -4.53 6.13 4.99
N VAL A 123 -5.61 6.49 5.68
CA VAL A 123 -5.62 6.74 7.12
C VAL A 123 -6.53 5.72 7.77
N ILE A 124 -5.96 4.88 8.63
CA ILE A 124 -6.63 3.70 9.16
C ILE A 124 -6.68 3.83 10.69
N SER A 125 -7.88 3.73 11.27
CA SER A 125 -8.02 3.63 12.72
C SER A 125 -7.37 2.33 13.20
N ARG A 126 -6.54 2.39 14.24
CA ARG A 126 -5.93 1.19 14.84
C ARG A 126 -6.99 0.17 15.24
N LEU A 127 -8.14 0.63 15.77
CA LEU A 127 -9.22 -0.26 16.21
C LEU A 127 -9.80 -1.05 15.03
N GLU A 128 -10.01 -0.39 13.90
CA GLU A 128 -10.50 -1.01 12.66
C GLU A 128 -9.45 -1.91 12.00
N ALA A 129 -8.15 -1.61 12.18
CA ALA A 129 -7.06 -2.41 11.64
C ALA A 129 -6.84 -3.74 12.35
N VAL A 130 -7.22 -3.84 13.64
CA VAL A 130 -6.90 -4.99 14.50
C VAL A 130 -7.30 -6.35 13.90
N PRO A 131 -8.53 -6.53 13.38
CA PRO A 131 -8.97 -7.81 12.85
C PRO A 131 -8.20 -8.30 11.61
N PHE A 132 -7.56 -7.38 10.88
CA PHE A 132 -6.94 -7.65 9.57
C PHE A 132 -5.43 -7.79 9.64
N TYR A 133 -4.86 -7.67 10.84
CA TYR A 133 -3.43 -7.65 11.03
C TYR A 133 -2.76 -8.99 10.74
N GLN A 134 -1.66 -8.89 10.03
CA GLN A 134 -0.72 -9.96 9.82
C GLN A 134 0.67 -9.53 10.29
N LYS A 135 1.33 -10.44 10.99
CA LYS A 135 2.69 -10.23 11.49
C LYS A 135 3.66 -10.19 10.30
N VAL A 136 4.39 -9.08 10.19
CA VAL A 136 5.48 -8.93 9.21
C VAL A 136 6.71 -9.67 9.73
N ASN A 137 7.29 -10.55 8.91
CA ASN A 137 8.59 -11.14 9.25
C ASN A 137 9.66 -10.06 9.16
N VAL A 138 10.62 -10.07 10.10
CA VAL A 138 11.70 -9.08 10.15
C VAL A 138 12.47 -8.98 8.82
N LYS A 139 12.60 -10.09 8.09
CA LYS A 139 13.26 -10.16 6.78
C LYS A 139 12.55 -9.40 5.67
N ASP A 140 11.24 -9.18 5.82
CA ASP A 140 10.41 -8.52 4.81
C ASP A 140 10.27 -7.01 5.07
N LYS A 141 10.72 -6.53 6.23
CA LYS A 141 10.68 -5.10 6.58
C LYS A 141 11.71 -4.30 5.80
N ALA A 142 11.39 -3.04 5.52
CA ALA A 142 12.36 -2.13 4.91
C ALA A 142 13.53 -1.82 5.86
N ASN A 143 13.27 -1.84 7.18
CA ASN A 143 14.29 -1.83 8.22
C ASN A 143 13.89 -2.84 9.32
N PRO A 144 14.78 -3.73 9.81
CA PRO A 144 14.45 -4.68 10.87
C PRO A 144 13.81 -4.06 12.12
N LEU A 145 14.18 -2.81 12.42
CA LEU A 145 13.71 -2.04 13.57
C LEU A 145 12.49 -1.16 13.27
N SER A 146 12.04 -1.03 12.02
CA SER A 146 10.86 -0.21 11.71
C SER A 146 9.56 -0.85 12.22
N HIS A 147 8.60 0.01 12.58
CA HIS A 147 7.26 -0.38 12.98
C HIS A 147 6.35 -0.50 11.76
N GLU A 148 6.56 -1.58 11.03
CA GLU A 148 5.82 -1.92 9.82
C GLU A 148 4.83 -3.06 10.09
N TYR A 149 3.63 -2.91 9.55
CA TYR A 149 2.52 -3.83 9.74
C TYR A 149 1.83 -4.14 8.40
N ILE A 150 1.37 -5.38 8.24
CA ILE A 150 0.54 -5.77 7.10
C ILE A 150 -0.91 -5.86 7.58
N LEU A 151 -1.82 -5.26 6.83
CA LEU A 151 -3.26 -5.47 6.92
C LEU A 151 -3.70 -6.22 5.68
N SER A 152 -4.35 -7.36 5.84
CA SER A 152 -4.79 -8.23 4.75
C SER A 152 -6.29 -8.44 4.84
N GLY A 153 -7.00 -8.17 3.74
CA GLY A 153 -8.45 -8.27 3.72
C GLY A 153 -9.15 -7.05 4.33
N LEU A 154 -8.48 -5.90 4.43
CA LEU A 154 -9.03 -4.69 5.07
C LEU A 154 -10.12 -4.10 4.17
N PRO A 155 -11.40 -4.04 4.59
CA PRO A 155 -12.46 -3.47 3.76
C PRO A 155 -12.27 -1.96 3.61
N GLN A 156 -12.73 -1.38 2.50
CA GLN A 156 -12.64 0.08 2.29
C GLN A 156 -13.26 0.88 3.43
N SER A 157 -14.36 0.41 4.02
CA SER A 157 -15.03 1.08 5.14
C SER A 157 -14.18 1.25 6.40
N ALA A 158 -13.06 0.52 6.52
CA ALA A 158 -12.16 0.57 7.67
C ALA A 158 -11.07 1.66 7.56
N PHE A 159 -10.99 2.40 6.45
CA PHE A 159 -10.01 3.47 6.26
C PHE A 159 -10.52 4.61 5.39
N ASP A 160 -9.98 5.80 5.64
CA ASP A 160 -10.23 6.99 4.84
C ASP A 160 -9.10 7.21 3.83
N ILE A 161 -9.44 7.92 2.76
CA ILE A 161 -8.50 8.31 1.71
C ILE A 161 -8.34 9.82 1.70
N ILE A 162 -7.09 10.27 1.79
CA ILE A 162 -6.71 11.67 1.66
C ILE A 162 -5.95 11.85 0.33
N ARG A 163 -6.32 12.90 -0.39
CA ARG A 163 -5.57 13.40 -1.55
C ARG A 163 -4.90 14.70 -1.15
N ILE A 164 -3.59 14.73 -1.25
CA ILE A 164 -2.77 15.92 -1.03
C ILE A 164 -2.58 16.61 -2.39
N GLY A 165 -2.99 17.88 -2.47
CA GLY A 165 -2.92 18.73 -3.67
C GLY A 165 -1.51 18.91 -4.20
#